data_AF-D4VQ81-F1
#
_entry.id   AF-D4VQ81-F1
#
_cell.length_a   1.000
_cell.length_b   1.000
_cell.length_c   1.000
_cell.angle_alpha   90.00
_cell.angle_beta   90.00
_cell.angle_gamma   90.00
#
_symmetry.space_group_name_H-M   'P 1'
#
loop_
_entity.id
_entity.type
_entity.pdbx_description
1 polymer ?
#
loop_
_entity_poly.entity_id
_entity_poly.type
_entity_poly.pdbx_seq_one_letter_code
_entity_poly.pdbx_strand_id
1 'polypeptide(L)'
;MNKIISLFIAVFFNVYTSAQINAGSTKESLMTLDEMPSWILSNIQFPQEAYKYGIAGIEQVCISASWDGKVFITSILNTLNPAFEKEIMDVISKAPRCRYNGSQPKDIYKYMLIDFHQYIPEDKREQIQQVTMHIPPRLSNIPTSPFNSRDKFVQWIHNNIQIPSTLKCYSDTLLFQYTITKKGKVNNISILQCKNDIVKCAIEDLLKKSPKWEPAIADRTTPIDVTICDKIIIKTDNDGMLLPLIVYRDDVFCNTRSKPTDPDMIVFNPEIKAKYNEEGNFLKNIMCDVIVDKKMVLNGSFVIEKDGTTSHIEISNSPDAETDSIVTEAIARTKWIAAMQGESAVRTIYSFGVNKQPRKQNQSSKYSYYDIFGKYFIALQANPMRTSYRFIQGDGTIQNYPFNNQGLFDYKAYYQGMLYYYKNMAGKNSNISRDYFDKLYKMYAGY
;
A
#
# COMPACT_ATOMS: atom_id res chain seq x y z
N MET A 1 32.53 74.19 43.01
CA MET A 1 33.44 73.22 42.38
C MET A 1 33.28 71.88 43.12
N ASN A 2 32.61 70.94 42.47
CA ASN A 2 32.51 69.48 42.68
C ASN A 2 32.67 68.89 44.09
N LYS A 3 31.58 68.28 44.60
CA LYS A 3 31.50 66.83 44.91
C LYS A 3 30.20 66.49 45.64
N ILE A 4 29.14 66.23 44.87
CA ILE A 4 28.01 65.36 45.27
C ILE A 4 28.12 64.13 44.37
N ILE A 5 29.00 63.19 44.73
CA ILE A 5 29.04 61.84 44.16
C ILE A 5 29.51 60.92 45.29
N SER A 6 28.58 60.42 46.11
CA SER A 6 28.78 59.28 47.00
C SER A 6 27.46 58.70 47.51
N LEU A 7 26.48 58.51 46.62
CA LEU A 7 25.26 57.76 46.95
C LEU A 7 24.70 56.96 45.76
N PHE A 8 25.58 56.42 44.89
CA PHE A 8 25.16 55.65 43.71
C PHE A 8 25.93 54.34 43.44
N ILE A 9 26.77 53.85 44.37
CA ILE A 9 27.59 52.64 44.14
C ILE A 9 27.16 51.43 45.00
N ALA A 10 26.19 51.58 45.91
CA ALA A 10 25.76 50.47 46.79
C ALA A 10 24.48 49.73 46.35
N VAL A 11 23.82 50.11 45.24
CA VAL A 11 22.61 49.43 44.74
C VAL A 11 22.85 48.65 43.43
N PHE A 12 24.02 48.79 42.79
CA PHE A 12 24.34 48.04 41.57
C PHE A 12 25.12 46.73 41.78
N PHE A 13 25.46 46.37 43.02
CA PHE A 13 26.18 45.12 43.34
C PHE A 13 25.32 44.01 43.98
N ASN A 14 23.99 44.16 43.97
CA ASN A 14 23.06 43.09 44.41
C ASN A 14 22.06 42.64 43.33
N VAL A 15 22.25 43.07 42.08
CA VAL A 15 21.48 42.58 40.91
C VAL A 15 22.38 41.78 39.95
N TYR A 16 23.70 41.73 40.18
CA TYR A 16 24.65 40.98 39.35
C TYR A 16 25.15 39.66 39.94
N THR A 17 24.67 39.27 41.13
CA THR A 17 25.03 38.02 41.82
C THR A 17 23.86 37.06 42.00
N SER A 18 22.73 37.31 41.32
CA SER A 18 21.62 36.35 41.12
C SER A 18 21.44 35.92 39.66
N ALA A 19 22.31 36.38 38.75
CA ALA A 19 22.27 36.03 37.33
C ALA A 19 23.40 35.06 36.88
N GLN A 20 24.21 34.54 37.81
CA GLN A 20 25.32 33.62 37.50
C GLN A 20 25.39 32.35 38.36
N ILE A 21 24.26 31.96 38.97
CA ILE A 21 24.06 30.60 39.49
C ILE A 21 22.70 30.10 39.01
N ASN A 22 22.55 30.01 37.69
CA ASN A 22 21.64 29.10 36.99
C ASN A 22 22.24 28.72 35.61
N ALA A 23 23.58 28.71 35.54
CA ALA A 23 24.35 28.08 34.46
C ALA A 23 24.72 26.62 34.81
N GLY A 24 24.01 26.03 35.78
CA GLY A 24 23.80 24.60 35.83
C GLY A 24 22.62 24.33 34.92
N SER A 25 22.91 23.96 33.68
CA SER A 25 21.92 23.51 32.72
C SER A 25 21.06 22.42 33.38
N THR A 26 19.82 22.73 33.73
CA THR A 26 18.76 21.78 33.42
C THR A 26 18.80 21.64 31.90
N LYS A 27 19.69 20.76 31.39
CA LYS A 27 19.37 19.96 30.24
C LYS A 27 18.08 19.27 30.67
N GLU A 28 16.92 19.91 30.44
CA GLU A 28 15.71 19.16 30.21
C GLU A 28 16.14 18.12 29.19
N SER A 29 16.15 16.87 29.62
CA SER A 29 16.49 15.76 28.76
C SER A 29 15.52 15.86 27.58
N LEU A 30 15.99 16.37 26.43
CA LEU A 30 15.19 16.42 25.22
C LEU A 30 14.61 15.02 25.02
N MET A 31 13.28 14.93 24.97
CA MET A 31 12.57 13.65 24.83
C MET A 31 13.11 12.90 23.62
N THR A 32 13.15 11.58 23.64
CA THR A 32 13.48 10.79 22.46
C THR A 32 12.24 10.54 21.61
N LEU A 33 12.43 10.07 20.37
CA LEU A 33 11.30 9.64 19.54
C LEU A 33 10.54 8.45 20.18
N ASP A 34 11.19 7.63 21.01
CA ASP A 34 10.53 6.54 21.76
C ASP A 34 9.59 7.04 22.86
N GLU A 35 9.89 8.19 23.48
CA GLU A 35 9.08 8.78 24.53
C GLU A 35 7.91 9.61 23.97
N MET A 36 8.01 10.03 22.70
CA MET A 36 7.04 10.92 22.06
C MET A 36 5.60 10.38 21.98
N PRO A 37 5.35 9.09 21.68
CA PRO A 37 3.99 8.55 21.70
C PRO A 37 3.29 8.75 23.05
N SER A 38 3.99 8.57 24.17
CA SER A 38 3.42 8.75 25.50
C SER A 38 3.05 10.21 25.76
N TRP A 39 3.92 11.14 25.34
CA TRP A 39 3.63 12.57 25.42
C TRP A 39 2.40 12.94 24.59
N ILE A 40 2.33 12.49 23.33
CA ILE A 40 1.19 12.77 22.45
C ILE A 40 -0.10 12.25 23.08
N LEU A 41 -0.14 10.97 23.51
CA LEU A 41 -1.32 10.38 24.15
C LEU A 41 -1.79 11.16 25.38
N SER A 42 -0.86 11.65 26.20
CA SER A 42 -1.21 12.45 27.39
C SER A 42 -1.77 13.85 27.07
N ASN A 43 -1.58 14.34 25.84
CA ASN A 43 -2.04 15.65 25.38
C ASN A 43 -3.26 15.59 24.44
N ILE A 44 -3.69 14.40 24.03
CA ILE A 44 -4.90 14.21 23.20
C ILE A 44 -6.15 14.50 24.03
N GLN A 45 -7.11 15.18 23.42
CA GLN A 45 -8.45 15.38 23.96
C GLN A 45 -9.51 14.87 22.99
N PHE A 46 -10.69 14.49 23.51
CA PHE A 46 -11.81 14.16 22.64
C PHE A 46 -12.41 15.43 22.02
N PRO A 47 -12.40 15.59 20.68
CA PRO A 47 -12.83 16.85 20.08
C PRO A 47 -14.34 17.05 20.20
N GLN A 48 -14.78 18.25 20.59
CA GLN A 48 -16.23 18.55 20.70
C GLN A 48 -16.96 18.44 19.36
N GLU A 49 -16.29 18.68 18.24
CA GLU A 49 -16.87 18.47 16.92
C GLU A 49 -17.07 16.99 16.57
N ALA A 50 -16.38 16.07 17.25
CA ALA A 50 -16.46 14.64 16.96
C ALA A 50 -17.83 14.04 17.29
N TYR A 51 -18.56 14.63 18.26
CA TYR A 51 -19.88 14.16 18.67
C TYR A 51 -20.89 14.13 17.52
N LYS A 52 -20.78 15.04 16.53
CA LYS A 52 -21.70 15.08 15.38
C LYS A 52 -21.56 13.88 14.44
N TYR A 53 -20.45 13.14 14.51
CA TYR A 53 -20.22 11.94 13.70
C TYR A 53 -20.71 10.66 14.40
N GLY A 54 -20.93 10.69 15.71
CA GLY A 54 -21.53 9.58 16.47
C GLY A 54 -20.67 8.31 16.60
N ILE A 55 -19.40 8.35 16.20
CA ILE A 55 -18.49 7.20 16.17
C ILE A 55 -17.10 7.57 16.65
N ALA A 56 -16.47 6.71 17.45
CA ALA A 56 -15.09 6.82 17.88
C ALA A 56 -14.39 5.46 17.88
N GLY A 57 -13.10 5.45 17.57
CA GLY A 57 -12.33 4.21 17.52
C GLY A 57 -10.83 4.46 17.59
N ILE A 58 -10.09 3.43 17.17
CA ILE A 58 -8.62 3.41 17.27
C ILE A 58 -8.00 3.93 15.97
N GLU A 59 -7.32 5.07 16.08
CA GLU A 59 -6.62 5.73 14.98
C GLU A 59 -5.15 5.32 14.92
N GLN A 60 -4.65 5.06 13.71
CA GLN A 60 -3.25 4.72 13.48
C GLN A 60 -2.48 5.95 13.01
N VAL A 61 -1.42 6.28 13.74
CA VAL A 61 -0.54 7.41 13.41
C VAL A 61 0.89 6.91 13.34
N CYS A 62 1.63 7.38 12.34
CA CYS A 62 3.07 7.18 12.25
C CYS A 62 3.76 8.53 12.34
N ILE A 63 4.67 8.67 13.30
CA ILE A 63 5.43 9.89 13.54
C ILE A 63 6.90 9.66 13.29
N SER A 64 7.60 10.73 12.97
CA SER A 64 9.05 10.78 12.86
C SER A 64 9.53 12.12 13.41
N ALA A 65 10.84 12.30 13.49
CA ALA A 65 11.42 13.58 13.81
C ALA A 65 12.50 13.95 12.80
N SER A 66 12.67 15.25 12.62
CA SER A 66 13.76 15.81 11.85
C SER A 66 15.04 15.94 12.69
N TRP A 67 16.18 16.17 12.06
CA TRP A 67 17.46 16.39 12.77
C TRP A 67 17.45 17.61 13.68
N ASP A 68 16.55 18.59 13.43
CA ASP A 68 16.38 19.75 14.30
C ASP A 68 15.46 19.45 15.51
N GLY A 69 14.93 18.22 15.58
CA GLY A 69 14.07 17.73 16.63
C GLY A 69 12.59 17.98 16.41
N LYS A 70 12.17 18.68 15.35
CA LYS A 70 10.74 18.83 15.01
C LYS A 70 10.12 17.46 14.74
N VAL A 71 9.05 17.13 15.48
CA VAL A 71 8.20 15.96 15.27
C VAL A 71 7.21 16.23 14.14
N PHE A 72 6.97 15.25 13.29
CA PHE A 72 6.01 15.37 12.19
C PHE A 72 5.32 14.02 11.90
N ILE A 73 4.18 14.08 11.22
CA ILE A 73 3.40 12.91 10.80
C ILE A 73 3.93 12.43 9.45
N THR A 74 4.20 11.13 9.33
CA THR A 74 4.90 10.57 8.17
C THR A 74 3.99 10.30 6.96
N SER A 75 2.67 10.22 7.15
CA SER A 75 1.69 9.95 6.11
C SER A 75 0.40 10.70 6.35
N ILE A 76 -0.40 10.92 5.29
CA ILE A 76 -1.78 11.40 5.46
C ILE A 76 -2.52 10.46 6.42
N LEU A 77 -3.25 11.06 7.36
CA LEU A 77 -4.08 10.32 8.29
C LEU A 77 -5.32 9.77 7.57
N ASN A 78 -5.82 8.62 7.98
CA ASN A 78 -7.08 8.09 7.46
C ASN A 78 -8.05 7.87 8.62
N THR A 79 -8.34 8.97 9.32
CA THR A 79 -9.20 8.93 10.49
C THR A 79 -10.65 8.67 10.14
N LEU A 80 -11.43 8.23 11.13
CA LEU A 80 -12.87 8.03 11.01
C LEU A 80 -13.61 9.33 10.64
N ASN A 81 -13.10 10.46 11.12
CA ASN A 81 -13.66 11.76 10.83
C ASN A 81 -12.59 12.89 10.91
N PRO A 82 -12.87 14.08 10.33
CA PRO A 82 -11.92 15.20 10.29
C PRO A 82 -11.61 15.81 11.66
N ALA A 83 -12.47 15.64 12.67
CA ALA A 83 -12.21 16.21 13.99
C ALA A 83 -11.05 15.48 14.69
N PHE A 84 -10.94 14.16 14.52
CA PHE A 84 -9.79 13.39 15.00
C PHE A 84 -8.50 13.75 14.26
N GLU A 85 -8.55 13.91 12.93
CA GLU A 85 -7.39 14.33 12.13
C GLU A 85 -6.87 15.70 12.60
N LYS A 86 -7.78 16.66 12.80
CA LYS A 86 -7.44 18.00 13.31
C LYS A 86 -6.79 17.94 14.69
N GLU A 87 -7.34 17.17 15.62
CA GLU A 87 -6.77 17.03 16.97
C GLU A 87 -5.37 16.42 16.95
N ILE A 88 -5.16 15.34 16.19
CA ILE A 88 -3.85 14.71 16.05
C ILE A 88 -2.84 15.72 15.48
N MET A 89 -3.22 16.44 14.43
CA MET A 89 -2.36 17.47 13.83
C MET A 89 -2.05 18.59 14.81
N ASP A 90 -3.05 19.09 15.55
CA ASP A 90 -2.88 20.17 16.52
C ASP A 90 -1.95 19.78 17.67
N VAL A 91 -2.09 18.57 18.23
CA VAL A 91 -1.21 18.07 19.30
C VAL A 91 0.21 17.86 18.79
N ILE A 92 0.40 17.21 17.64
CA ILE A 92 1.74 16.94 17.09
C ILE A 92 2.44 18.23 16.68
N SER A 93 1.70 19.24 16.17
CA SER A 93 2.27 20.55 15.84
C SER A 93 2.88 21.28 17.04
N LYS A 94 2.41 20.96 18.25
CA LYS A 94 2.86 21.52 19.54
C LYS A 94 3.85 20.61 20.27
N ALA A 95 4.22 19.48 19.69
CA ALA A 95 5.13 18.53 20.31
C ALA A 95 6.48 19.18 20.64
N PRO A 96 7.07 18.87 21.82
CA PRO A 96 8.40 19.34 22.14
C PRO A 96 9.40 18.81 21.12
N ARG A 97 10.48 19.56 20.88
CA ARG A 97 11.56 19.07 20.05
C ARG A 97 12.19 17.85 20.70
N CYS A 98 12.38 16.79 19.93
CA CYS A 98 12.94 15.54 20.42
C CYS A 98 14.36 15.30 19.91
N ARG A 99 15.13 14.48 20.62
CA ARG A 99 16.42 14.00 20.13
C ARG A 99 16.18 12.91 19.10
N TYR A 100 16.60 13.17 17.87
CA TYR A 100 16.49 12.21 16.78
C TYR A 100 17.80 11.41 16.62
N ASN A 101 17.70 10.08 16.68
CA ASN A 101 18.80 9.16 16.37
C ASN A 101 18.44 8.36 15.11
N GLY A 102 18.47 9.00 13.94
CA GLY A 102 18.04 8.38 12.68
C GLY A 102 19.08 7.49 12.01
N SER A 103 20.01 6.88 12.75
CA SER A 103 21.12 6.11 12.16
C SER A 103 20.68 4.73 11.63
N GLN A 104 19.61 4.17 12.18
CA GLN A 104 19.07 2.84 11.84
C GLN A 104 17.57 2.92 11.49
N PRO A 105 17.07 2.06 10.57
CA PRO A 105 15.66 2.06 10.16
C PRO A 105 14.64 1.94 11.31
N LYS A 106 14.97 1.23 12.39
CA LYS A 106 14.09 1.07 13.56
C LYS A 106 13.93 2.34 14.43
N ASP A 107 14.82 3.31 14.25
CA ASP A 107 14.91 4.50 15.09
C ASP A 107 14.29 5.74 14.41
N ILE A 108 13.90 5.64 13.14
CA ILE A 108 13.55 6.81 12.32
C ILE A 108 12.05 7.14 12.34
N TYR A 109 11.19 6.23 12.78
CA TYR A 109 9.75 6.45 12.93
C TYR A 109 9.15 5.61 14.07
N LYS A 110 7.97 6.01 14.54
CA LYS A 110 7.17 5.25 15.51
C LYS A 110 5.72 5.19 15.10
N TYR A 111 5.18 3.98 15.15
CA TYR A 111 3.74 3.77 15.05
C TYR A 111 3.10 3.92 16.43
N MET A 112 1.95 4.57 16.48
CA MET A 112 1.15 4.69 17.68
C MET A 112 -0.34 4.52 17.36
N LEU A 113 -1.08 4.06 18.35
CA LEU A 113 -2.52 3.88 18.30
C LEU A 113 -3.17 4.87 19.25
N ILE A 114 -4.18 5.61 18.77
CA ILE A 114 -4.93 6.56 19.58
C ILE A 114 -6.38 6.05 19.67
N ASP A 115 -6.77 5.54 20.82
CA ASP A 115 -8.15 5.12 21.09
C ASP A 115 -8.97 6.34 21.56
N PHE A 116 -9.59 7.05 20.61
CA PHE A 116 -10.36 8.26 20.91
C PHE A 116 -11.52 7.99 21.87
N HIS A 117 -12.03 6.76 21.93
CA HIS A 117 -13.11 6.42 22.85
C HIS A 117 -12.69 6.55 24.32
N GLN A 118 -11.41 6.35 24.66
CA GLN A 118 -10.89 6.48 26.03
C GLN A 118 -10.93 7.92 26.55
N TYR A 119 -10.87 8.90 25.66
CA TYR A 119 -10.86 10.32 25.99
C TYR A 119 -12.27 10.92 26.13
N ILE A 120 -13.32 10.13 25.88
CA ILE A 120 -14.71 10.57 26.06
C ILE A 120 -15.05 10.58 27.56
N PRO A 121 -15.60 11.70 28.10
CA PRO A 121 -16.14 11.78 29.45
C PRO A 121 -17.16 10.66 29.72
N GLU A 122 -17.14 10.08 30.92
CA GLU A 122 -17.95 8.89 31.25
C GLU A 122 -19.45 9.11 31.01
N ASP A 123 -19.97 10.29 31.32
CA ASP A 123 -21.37 10.70 31.14
C ASP A 123 -21.80 10.83 29.66
N LYS A 124 -20.84 10.82 28.73
CA LYS A 124 -21.08 10.99 27.29
C LYS A 124 -20.73 9.76 26.46
N ARG A 125 -20.14 8.71 27.04
CA ARG A 125 -19.71 7.52 26.31
C ARG A 125 -20.85 6.81 25.58
N GLU A 126 -22.03 6.71 26.21
CA GLU A 126 -23.19 6.05 25.61
C GLU A 126 -23.72 6.75 24.33
N GLN A 127 -23.35 8.01 24.10
CA GLN A 127 -23.77 8.78 22.93
C GLN A 127 -22.94 8.45 21.68
N ILE A 128 -21.82 7.73 21.84
CA ILE A 128 -20.85 7.47 20.79
C ILE A 128 -20.69 5.97 20.59
N GLN A 129 -20.86 5.53 19.34
CA GLN A 129 -20.56 4.15 18.98
C GLN A 129 -19.04 3.93 19.04
N GLN A 130 -18.60 3.01 19.89
CA GLN A 130 -17.22 2.53 19.88
C GLN A 130 -17.01 1.56 18.71
N VAL A 131 -15.92 1.73 17.97
CA VAL A 131 -15.41 0.75 17.00
C VAL A 131 -13.95 0.46 17.28
N THR A 132 -13.49 -0.74 16.89
CA THR A 132 -12.06 -1.10 16.98
C THR A 132 -11.27 -0.45 15.84
N MET A 133 -10.06 -0.96 15.57
CA MET A 133 -9.28 -0.52 14.41
C MET A 133 -10.06 -0.71 13.11
N HIS A 134 -10.00 0.29 12.25
CA HIS A 134 -10.58 0.26 10.91
C HIS A 134 -9.52 0.20 9.83
N ILE A 135 -9.90 -0.41 8.72
CA ILE A 135 -9.19 -0.33 7.45
C ILE A 135 -9.78 0.88 6.70
N PRO A 136 -8.94 1.82 6.22
CA PRO A 136 -9.44 3.00 5.52
C PRO A 136 -10.05 2.64 4.16
N PRO A 137 -10.94 3.50 3.64
CA PRO A 137 -11.61 3.26 2.36
C PRO A 137 -10.59 3.25 1.21
N ARG A 138 -10.84 2.43 0.19
CA ARG A 138 -9.90 2.23 -0.94
C ARG A 138 -10.53 2.62 -2.26
N LEU A 139 -9.82 3.31 -3.13
CA LEU A 139 -10.38 3.64 -4.45
C LEU A 139 -10.35 2.39 -5.36
N SER A 140 -11.52 1.89 -5.79
CA SER A 140 -11.66 0.54 -6.35
C SER A 140 -10.89 0.26 -7.65
N ASN A 141 -10.48 1.30 -8.39
CA ASN A 141 -9.84 1.16 -9.70
C ASN A 141 -8.32 1.39 -9.68
N ILE A 142 -7.69 1.44 -8.51
CA ILE A 142 -6.26 1.71 -8.39
C ILE A 142 -5.54 0.49 -7.81
N PRO A 143 -4.59 -0.11 -8.53
CA PRO A 143 -3.92 -1.35 -8.13
C PRO A 143 -2.87 -1.18 -7.00
N THR A 144 -3.07 -0.27 -6.03
CA THR A 144 -2.07 0.05 -5.00
C THR A 144 -2.61 0.05 -3.57
N SER A 145 -1.66 0.05 -2.63
CA SER A 145 -1.85 0.11 -1.17
C SER A 145 -2.99 1.04 -0.72
N PRO A 146 -3.83 0.62 0.26
CA PRO A 146 -4.95 1.43 0.80
C PRO A 146 -4.56 2.86 1.16
N PHE A 147 -3.35 3.04 1.69
CA PHE A 147 -2.87 4.29 2.28
C PHE A 147 -2.62 5.41 1.26
N ASN A 148 -2.60 5.10 -0.04
CA ASN A 148 -2.42 6.11 -1.11
C ASN A 148 -3.74 6.54 -1.76
N SER A 149 -4.89 6.03 -1.29
CA SER A 149 -6.18 6.27 -1.97
C SER A 149 -6.60 7.73 -1.95
N ARG A 150 -6.35 8.47 -0.86
CA ARG A 150 -6.62 9.92 -0.77
C ARG A 150 -5.77 10.74 -1.75
N ASP A 151 -4.45 10.56 -1.74
CA ASP A 151 -3.54 11.23 -2.70
C ASP A 151 -3.94 10.94 -4.15
N LYS A 152 -4.35 9.70 -4.45
CA LYS A 152 -4.82 9.31 -5.77
C LYS A 152 -6.18 9.90 -6.12
N PHE A 153 -7.08 10.07 -5.15
CA PHE A 153 -8.34 10.73 -5.36
C PHE A 153 -8.15 12.21 -5.68
N VAL A 154 -7.23 12.90 -5.00
CA VAL A 154 -6.84 14.29 -5.33
C VAL A 154 -6.27 14.37 -6.75
N GLN A 155 -5.43 13.40 -7.16
CA GLN A 155 -4.97 13.29 -8.56
C GLN A 155 -6.13 13.11 -9.55
N TRP A 156 -7.10 12.25 -9.22
CA TRP A 156 -8.29 12.06 -10.03
C TRP A 156 -9.12 13.36 -10.13
N ILE A 157 -9.31 14.08 -9.02
CA ILE A 157 -10.01 15.38 -9.02
C ILE A 157 -9.31 16.35 -9.97
N HIS A 158 -8.01 16.53 -9.83
CA HIS A 158 -7.22 17.45 -10.67
C HIS A 158 -7.31 17.10 -12.16
N ASN A 159 -7.27 15.81 -12.51
CA ASN A 159 -7.35 15.36 -13.90
C ASN A 159 -8.74 15.49 -14.53
N ASN A 160 -9.82 15.60 -13.72
CA ASN A 160 -11.20 15.57 -14.21
C ASN A 160 -11.98 16.86 -13.96
N ILE A 161 -11.41 17.80 -13.20
CA ILE A 161 -12.04 19.09 -12.93
C ILE A 161 -12.08 19.95 -14.19
N GLN A 162 -13.23 20.55 -14.44
CA GLN A 162 -13.44 21.48 -15.53
C GLN A 162 -13.43 22.90 -14.98
N ILE A 163 -12.31 23.58 -15.14
CA ILE A 163 -12.18 25.00 -14.83
C ILE A 163 -12.41 25.81 -16.11
N PRO A 164 -13.30 26.82 -16.10
CA PRO A 164 -13.49 27.68 -17.26
C PRO A 164 -12.20 28.41 -17.63
N SER A 165 -11.87 28.46 -18.93
CA SER A 165 -10.71 29.21 -19.44
C SER A 165 -10.80 30.72 -19.24
N THR A 166 -11.98 31.24 -18.89
CA THR A 166 -12.14 32.64 -18.47
C THR A 166 -11.45 32.95 -17.15
N LEU A 167 -11.17 31.92 -16.33
CA LEU A 167 -10.53 32.06 -15.03
C LEU A 167 -9.00 32.07 -15.17
N LYS A 168 -8.46 33.17 -15.68
CA LYS A 168 -7.02 33.37 -15.93
C LYS A 168 -6.26 33.74 -14.66
N CYS A 169 -5.00 33.29 -14.54
CA CYS A 169 -4.10 33.57 -13.41
C CYS A 169 -4.70 33.27 -12.03
N TYR A 170 -5.61 32.30 -11.95
CA TYR A 170 -6.30 31.98 -10.73
C TYR A 170 -5.43 31.10 -9.84
N SER A 171 -5.50 31.32 -8.53
CA SER A 171 -4.84 30.47 -7.54
C SER A 171 -5.66 30.43 -6.26
N ASP A 172 -6.09 29.23 -5.89
CA ASP A 172 -6.82 29.01 -4.65
C ASP A 172 -6.48 27.67 -4.01
N THR A 173 -6.64 27.61 -2.68
CA THR A 173 -6.58 26.36 -1.91
C THR A 173 -7.97 26.06 -1.41
N LEU A 174 -8.57 25.03 -1.98
CA LEU A 174 -9.92 24.62 -1.67
C LEU A 174 -9.90 23.64 -0.51
N LEU A 175 -10.80 23.82 0.44
CA LEU A 175 -11.07 22.89 1.54
C LEU A 175 -12.45 22.28 1.31
N PHE A 176 -12.53 20.96 1.25
CA PHE A 176 -13.78 20.26 1.03
C PHE A 176 -13.89 19.02 1.91
N GLN A 177 -15.12 18.69 2.26
CA GLN A 177 -15.46 17.54 3.07
C GLN A 177 -16.43 16.66 2.31
N TYR A 178 -16.28 15.35 2.46
CA TYR A 178 -17.18 14.36 1.86
C TYR A 178 -17.19 13.10 2.71
N THR A 179 -18.26 12.31 2.61
CA THR A 179 -18.37 11.03 3.33
C THR A 179 -18.31 9.88 2.34
N ILE A 180 -17.47 8.89 2.63
CA ILE A 180 -17.50 7.60 1.94
C ILE A 180 -18.39 6.68 2.76
N THR A 181 -19.52 6.32 2.18
CA THR A 181 -20.51 5.46 2.83
C THR A 181 -20.04 4.01 2.94
N LYS A 182 -20.69 3.23 3.79
CA LYS A 182 -20.60 1.76 3.91
C LYS A 182 -20.88 1.00 2.60
N LYS A 183 -21.44 1.68 1.60
CA LYS A 183 -21.67 1.16 0.22
C LYS A 183 -20.57 1.57 -0.77
N GLY A 184 -19.55 2.30 -0.32
CA GLY A 184 -18.45 2.75 -1.17
C GLY A 184 -18.81 3.91 -2.10
N LYS A 185 -19.81 4.72 -1.73
CA LYS A 185 -20.23 5.91 -2.49
C LYS A 185 -19.86 7.18 -1.73
N VAL A 186 -19.47 8.21 -2.47
CA VAL A 186 -19.26 9.57 -1.95
C VAL A 186 -20.61 10.28 -1.80
N ASN A 187 -20.87 10.83 -0.62
CA ASN A 187 -22.04 11.66 -0.29
C ASN A 187 -21.66 12.79 0.68
N ASN A 188 -22.66 13.53 1.17
CA ASN A 188 -22.50 14.61 2.16
C ASN A 188 -21.36 15.58 1.81
N ILE A 189 -21.29 15.96 0.53
CA ILE A 189 -20.26 16.83 -0.01
C ILE A 189 -20.50 18.26 0.50
N SER A 190 -19.46 18.89 1.00
CA SER A 190 -19.47 20.28 1.44
C SER A 190 -18.15 20.96 1.08
N ILE A 191 -18.22 22.09 0.38
CA ILE A 191 -17.04 22.92 0.11
C ILE A 191 -16.95 23.98 1.20
N LEU A 192 -15.99 23.78 2.11
CA LEU A 192 -15.80 24.61 3.30
C LEU A 192 -15.07 25.92 2.99
N GLN A 193 -14.14 25.88 2.02
CA GLN A 193 -13.40 27.06 1.58
C GLN A 193 -13.20 27.02 0.06
N CYS A 194 -13.65 28.06 -0.62
CA CYS A 194 -13.39 28.32 -2.04
C CYS A 194 -13.62 29.81 -2.32
N LYS A 195 -12.71 30.48 -3.01
CA LYS A 195 -12.83 31.91 -3.33
C LYS A 195 -13.79 32.20 -4.47
N ASN A 196 -14.09 31.22 -5.31
CA ASN A 196 -14.84 31.40 -6.55
C ASN A 196 -15.99 30.40 -6.67
N ASP A 197 -17.21 30.90 -6.86
CA ASP A 197 -18.41 30.07 -6.92
C ASP A 197 -18.44 29.13 -8.12
N ILE A 198 -17.85 29.50 -9.27
CA ILE A 198 -17.79 28.62 -10.43
C ILE A 198 -16.89 27.41 -10.14
N VAL A 199 -15.75 27.64 -9.50
CA VAL A 199 -14.85 26.57 -9.07
C VAL A 199 -15.50 25.70 -7.99
N LYS A 200 -16.23 26.32 -7.06
CA LYS A 200 -17.01 25.61 -6.04
C LYS A 200 -18.02 24.65 -6.68
N CYS A 201 -18.86 25.13 -7.59
CA CYS A 201 -19.82 24.30 -8.32
C CYS A 201 -19.13 23.18 -9.11
N ALA A 202 -18.02 23.49 -9.80
CA ALA A 202 -17.27 22.50 -10.58
C ALA A 202 -16.74 21.35 -9.71
N ILE A 203 -16.21 21.65 -8.52
CA ILE A 203 -15.76 20.63 -7.56
C ILE A 203 -16.96 19.83 -7.02
N GLU A 204 -18.04 20.50 -6.61
CA GLU A 204 -19.23 19.81 -6.08
C GLU A 204 -19.80 18.82 -7.10
N ASP A 205 -19.92 19.23 -8.36
CA ASP A 205 -20.43 18.40 -9.45
C ASP A 205 -19.47 17.27 -9.83
N LEU A 206 -18.16 17.49 -9.73
CA LEU A 206 -17.17 16.45 -9.94
C LEU A 206 -17.20 15.40 -8.82
N LEU A 207 -17.28 15.83 -7.55
CA LEU A 207 -17.31 14.92 -6.41
C LEU A 207 -18.54 14.01 -6.43
N LYS A 208 -19.69 14.50 -6.93
CA LYS A 208 -20.89 13.66 -7.19
C LYS A 208 -20.63 12.53 -8.20
N LYS A 209 -19.65 12.72 -9.10
CA LYS A 209 -19.20 11.74 -10.11
C LYS A 209 -17.99 10.93 -9.64
N SER A 210 -17.67 10.95 -8.34
CA SER A 210 -16.57 10.18 -7.76
C SER A 210 -16.57 8.73 -8.27
N PRO A 211 -15.40 8.15 -8.56
CA PRO A 211 -15.29 6.72 -8.78
C PRO A 211 -15.77 5.95 -7.55
N LYS A 212 -16.07 4.67 -7.74
CA LYS A 212 -16.47 3.79 -6.65
C LYS A 212 -15.30 3.56 -5.69
N TRP A 213 -15.63 3.47 -4.41
CA TRP A 213 -14.72 3.10 -3.34
C TRP A 213 -15.08 1.71 -2.80
N GLU A 214 -14.08 1.01 -2.29
CA GLU A 214 -14.26 -0.01 -1.26
C GLU A 214 -14.46 0.74 0.07
N PRO A 215 -15.52 0.43 0.83
CA PRO A 215 -15.81 1.13 2.08
C PRO A 215 -14.72 0.88 3.12
N ALA A 216 -14.67 1.75 4.13
CA ALA A 216 -13.90 1.50 5.33
C ALA A 216 -14.50 0.31 6.09
N ILE A 217 -13.65 -0.53 6.69
CA ILE A 217 -14.06 -1.73 7.41
C ILE A 217 -13.56 -1.64 8.85
N ALA A 218 -14.48 -1.54 9.81
CA ALA A 218 -14.21 -1.67 11.24
C ALA A 218 -14.48 -3.10 11.72
N ASP A 219 -13.95 -3.47 12.88
CA ASP A 219 -14.20 -4.77 13.54
C ASP A 219 -13.94 -5.97 12.61
N ARG A 220 -12.97 -5.81 11.70
CA ARG A 220 -12.57 -6.75 10.64
C ARG A 220 -13.60 -7.01 9.54
N THR A 221 -14.88 -6.77 9.76
CA THR A 221 -15.94 -7.16 8.81
C THR A 221 -17.04 -6.12 8.62
N THR A 222 -17.16 -5.12 9.49
CA THR A 222 -18.27 -4.17 9.51
C THR A 222 -17.97 -2.97 8.62
N PRO A 223 -18.68 -2.75 7.50
CA PRO A 223 -18.49 -1.56 6.70
C PRO A 223 -19.09 -0.33 7.40
N ILE A 224 -18.31 0.75 7.47
CA ILE A 224 -18.69 1.98 8.17
C ILE A 224 -18.61 3.19 7.24
N ASP A 225 -19.34 4.24 7.61
CA ASP A 225 -19.23 5.55 6.97
C ASP A 225 -18.00 6.27 7.54
N VAL A 226 -17.19 6.89 6.68
CA VAL A 226 -16.02 7.70 7.07
C VAL A 226 -16.12 9.05 6.40
N THR A 227 -16.00 10.12 7.18
CA THR A 227 -15.96 11.48 6.67
C THR A 227 -14.53 11.94 6.50
N ILE A 228 -14.19 12.43 5.32
CA ILE A 228 -12.86 12.90 4.95
C ILE A 228 -12.93 14.40 4.69
N CYS A 229 -11.89 15.13 5.10
CA CYS A 229 -11.69 16.52 4.74
C CYS A 229 -10.34 16.69 4.05
N ASP A 230 -10.34 17.14 2.81
CA ASP A 230 -9.16 17.28 1.97
C ASP A 230 -8.97 18.72 1.51
N LYS A 231 -7.72 19.04 1.18
CA LYS A 231 -7.32 20.30 0.56
C LYS A 231 -6.73 20.05 -0.83
N ILE A 232 -7.09 20.89 -1.79
CA ILE A 232 -6.49 20.87 -3.13
C ILE A 232 -6.14 22.29 -3.57
N ILE A 233 -4.95 22.45 -4.15
CA ILE A 233 -4.54 23.71 -4.77
C ILE A 233 -4.95 23.68 -6.24
N ILE A 234 -5.75 24.66 -6.66
CA ILE A 234 -6.13 24.87 -8.06
C ILE A 234 -5.43 26.12 -8.56
N LYS A 235 -4.68 26.00 -9.66
CA LYS A 235 -4.03 27.13 -10.32
C LYS A 235 -4.24 27.10 -11.82
N THR A 236 -4.42 28.27 -12.43
CA THR A 236 -4.44 28.43 -13.89
C THR A 236 -3.37 29.40 -14.35
N ASP A 237 -2.93 29.25 -15.59
CA ASP A 237 -2.01 30.18 -16.24
C ASP A 237 -2.73 31.41 -16.84
N ASN A 238 -1.98 32.21 -17.60
CA ASN A 238 -2.48 33.42 -18.26
C ASN A 238 -3.54 33.15 -19.34
N ASP A 239 -3.62 31.91 -19.84
CA ASP A 239 -4.59 31.48 -20.84
C ASP A 239 -5.79 30.75 -20.21
N GLY A 240 -5.79 30.61 -18.87
CA GLY A 240 -6.84 29.92 -18.13
C GLY A 240 -6.70 28.40 -18.15
N MET A 241 -5.53 27.88 -18.55
CA MET A 241 -5.25 26.45 -18.54
C MET A 241 -4.83 26.01 -17.14
N LEU A 242 -5.36 24.85 -16.70
CA LEU A 242 -5.05 24.28 -15.40
C LEU A 242 -3.56 23.88 -15.33
N LEU A 243 -2.85 24.42 -14.33
CA LEU A 243 -1.45 24.08 -14.08
C LEU A 243 -1.32 22.67 -13.47
N PRO A 244 -0.13 22.04 -13.57
CA PRO A 244 0.13 20.75 -12.96
C PRO A 244 -0.23 20.70 -11.47
N LEU A 245 -0.71 19.55 -11.00
CA LEU A 245 -1.13 19.36 -9.62
C LEU A 245 0.03 19.67 -8.66
N ILE A 246 -0.24 20.57 -7.71
CA ILE A 246 0.59 20.78 -6.53
C ILE A 246 -0.17 20.17 -5.35
N VAL A 247 0.37 19.08 -4.80
CA VAL A 247 -0.23 18.42 -3.63
C VAL A 247 -0.07 19.33 -2.43
N TYR A 248 -1.19 19.67 -1.78
CA TYR A 248 -1.17 20.39 -0.51
C TYR A 248 -0.71 19.45 0.60
N ARG A 249 0.22 19.91 1.45
CA ARG A 249 0.67 19.23 2.65
C ARG A 249 0.81 20.27 3.76
N ASP A 250 0.10 20.08 4.88
CA ASP A 250 0.30 20.91 6.06
C ASP A 250 1.72 20.73 6.63
N ASP A 251 2.24 21.76 7.27
CA ASP A 251 3.61 21.76 7.81
C ASP A 251 3.86 20.64 8.83
N VAL A 252 2.81 20.15 9.51
CA VAL A 252 2.89 19.03 10.45
C VAL A 252 3.20 17.68 9.76
N PHE A 253 3.02 17.58 8.44
CA PHE A 253 3.43 16.41 7.63
C PHE A 253 4.82 16.58 6.99
N CYS A 254 5.41 17.77 7.12
CA CYS A 254 6.63 18.13 6.43
C CYS A 254 7.84 18.05 7.38
N ASN A 255 8.90 17.44 6.87
CA ASN A 255 10.22 17.54 7.46
C ASN A 255 10.71 19.01 7.42
N THR A 256 11.73 19.34 8.24
CA THR A 256 12.39 20.65 8.18
C THR A 256 13.14 20.81 6.86
N ARG A 257 13.29 22.06 6.38
CA ARG A 257 13.87 22.37 5.05
C ARG A 257 15.37 22.61 5.07
N SER A 258 15.99 22.55 6.24
CA SER A 258 17.42 22.81 6.39
C SER A 258 18.27 21.64 5.88
N LYS A 259 19.59 21.78 5.93
CA LYS A 259 20.50 20.66 5.66
C LYS A 259 20.65 19.83 6.94
N PRO A 260 20.63 18.48 6.87
CA PRO A 260 20.94 17.64 8.01
C PRO A 260 22.33 17.92 8.59
N THR A 261 22.42 17.94 9.92
CA THR A 261 23.70 18.16 10.64
C THR A 261 24.57 16.91 10.67
N ASP A 262 23.95 15.74 10.77
CA ASP A 262 24.62 14.45 10.71
C ASP A 262 24.45 13.84 9.31
N PRO A 263 25.55 13.62 8.57
CA PRO A 263 25.48 13.05 7.23
C PRO A 263 24.95 11.60 7.24
N ASP A 264 25.14 10.82 8.30
CA ASP A 264 24.78 9.39 8.31
C ASP A 264 23.34 9.13 8.73
N MET A 265 22.58 10.21 8.94
CA MET A 265 21.19 10.14 9.29
C MET A 265 20.31 9.73 8.11
N ILE A 266 19.39 8.80 8.37
CA ILE A 266 18.29 8.47 7.49
C ILE A 266 17.22 9.54 7.64
N VAL A 267 16.98 10.27 6.56
CA VAL A 267 15.96 11.30 6.45
C VAL A 267 14.65 10.66 6.03
N PHE A 268 13.64 10.71 6.90
CA PHE A 268 12.29 10.30 6.55
C PHE A 268 11.56 11.44 5.83
N ASN A 269 10.83 11.12 4.76
CA ASN A 269 10.13 12.11 3.90
C ASN A 269 11.03 13.29 3.46
N PRO A 270 12.12 13.02 2.72
CA PRO A 270 12.97 14.09 2.18
C PRO A 270 12.18 14.97 1.21
N GLU A 271 12.60 16.22 1.05
CA GLU A 271 11.99 17.21 0.14
C GLU A 271 11.89 16.68 -1.30
N ILE A 272 12.97 16.09 -1.80
CA ILE A 272 12.99 15.40 -3.09
C ILE A 272 13.20 13.92 -2.80
N LYS A 273 12.15 13.13 -3.08
CA LYS A 273 12.19 11.67 -2.94
C LYS A 273 13.19 11.06 -3.92
N ALA A 274 13.85 10.00 -3.48
CA ALA A 274 14.68 9.17 -4.34
C ALA A 274 13.86 8.63 -5.52
N LYS A 275 14.49 8.50 -6.68
CA LYS A 275 13.84 8.02 -7.90
C LYS A 275 14.52 6.76 -8.39
N TYR A 276 13.71 5.77 -8.74
CA TYR A 276 14.18 4.57 -9.41
C TYR A 276 14.80 4.95 -10.76
N ASN A 277 16.03 4.50 -11.03
CA ASN A 277 16.84 4.98 -12.16
C ASN A 277 17.02 3.93 -13.29
N GLU A 278 16.05 3.04 -13.45
CA GLU A 278 16.10 2.00 -14.49
C GLU A 278 14.81 1.94 -15.28
N GLU A 279 14.84 1.20 -16.39
CA GLU A 279 13.67 1.03 -17.24
C GLU A 279 12.57 0.23 -16.55
N GLY A 280 11.32 0.61 -16.84
CA GLY A 280 10.15 -0.09 -16.37
C GLY A 280 9.72 0.30 -14.95
N ASN A 281 9.25 -0.68 -14.19
CA ASN A 281 8.68 -0.45 -12.87
C ASN A 281 9.45 -1.26 -11.84
N PHE A 282 9.96 -0.58 -10.80
CA PHE A 282 10.71 -1.18 -9.70
C PHE A 282 10.07 -2.48 -9.17
N LEU A 283 8.78 -2.46 -8.81
CA LEU A 283 8.11 -3.64 -8.23
C LEU A 283 8.01 -4.81 -9.22
N LYS A 284 7.92 -4.52 -10.52
CA LYS A 284 7.95 -5.58 -11.54
C LYS A 284 9.36 -6.16 -11.65
N ASN A 285 10.38 -5.31 -11.67
CA ASN A 285 11.76 -5.72 -11.89
C ASN A 285 12.29 -6.59 -10.73
N ILE A 286 12.06 -6.21 -9.48
CA ILE A 286 12.50 -7.03 -8.32
C ILE A 286 11.77 -8.37 -8.23
N MET A 287 10.60 -8.48 -8.86
CA MET A 287 9.80 -9.70 -8.87
C MET A 287 9.99 -10.50 -10.16
N CYS A 288 10.83 -10.08 -11.11
CA CYS A 288 10.92 -10.73 -12.43
C CYS A 288 11.22 -12.23 -12.32
N ASP A 289 12.18 -12.59 -11.47
CA ASP A 289 12.71 -13.94 -11.33
C ASP A 289 12.03 -14.76 -10.23
N VAL A 290 11.17 -14.13 -9.43
CA VAL A 290 10.40 -14.83 -8.39
C VAL A 290 9.35 -15.73 -9.04
N ILE A 291 9.34 -17.03 -8.74
CA ILE A 291 8.32 -17.97 -9.21
C ILE A 291 7.37 -18.25 -8.05
N VAL A 292 6.06 -18.21 -8.32
CA VAL A 292 5.04 -18.37 -7.27
C VAL A 292 3.96 -19.33 -7.75
N ASP A 293 3.65 -20.32 -6.92
CA ASP A 293 2.59 -21.30 -7.19
C ASP A 293 1.23 -20.85 -6.68
N LYS A 294 1.22 -19.90 -5.73
CA LYS A 294 0.03 -19.30 -5.13
C LYS A 294 0.18 -17.79 -5.06
N LYS A 295 -0.94 -17.11 -4.85
CA LYS A 295 -0.95 -15.66 -4.64
C LYS A 295 -0.12 -15.35 -3.40
N MET A 296 0.86 -14.45 -3.54
CA MET A 296 1.68 -13.97 -2.45
C MET A 296 1.61 -12.45 -2.32
N VAL A 297 1.86 -11.98 -1.11
CA VAL A 297 2.02 -10.58 -0.76
C VAL A 297 3.37 -10.45 -0.07
N LEU A 298 4.30 -9.74 -0.71
CA LEU A 298 5.63 -9.49 -0.17
C LEU A 298 5.74 -8.02 0.18
N ASN A 299 6.21 -7.71 1.39
CA ASN A 299 6.46 -6.34 1.80
C ASN A 299 7.92 -6.22 2.23
N GLY A 300 8.49 -5.02 2.15
CA GLY A 300 9.85 -4.82 2.62
C GLY A 300 10.22 -3.37 2.69
N SER A 301 11.43 -3.13 3.17
CA SER A 301 12.04 -1.82 3.17
C SER A 301 13.54 -1.91 2.98
N PHE A 302 14.16 -0.83 2.52
CA PHE A 302 15.60 -0.69 2.42
C PHE A 302 15.97 0.79 2.52
N VAL A 303 17.22 1.06 2.84
CA VAL A 303 17.80 2.40 2.81
C VAL A 303 18.40 2.63 1.43
N ILE A 304 18.04 3.75 0.82
CA ILE A 304 18.71 4.29 -0.36
C ILE A 304 19.80 5.23 0.16
N GLU A 305 21.04 4.92 -0.19
CA GLU A 305 22.22 5.69 0.19
C GLU A 305 22.40 6.93 -0.69
N LYS A 306 23.28 7.84 -0.25
CA LYS A 306 23.52 9.13 -0.93
C LYS A 306 24.09 8.98 -2.34
N ASP A 307 24.74 7.86 -2.62
CA ASP A 307 25.30 7.50 -3.92
C ASP A 307 24.30 6.74 -4.81
N GLY A 308 23.10 6.48 -4.31
CA GLY A 308 22.05 5.75 -5.03
C GLY A 308 22.13 4.23 -4.89
N THR A 309 23.05 3.71 -4.09
CA THR A 309 23.08 2.28 -3.72
C THR A 309 22.04 1.96 -2.66
N THR A 310 21.83 0.67 -2.37
CA THR A 310 20.87 0.22 -1.37
C THR A 310 21.56 -0.52 -0.23
N SER A 311 21.04 -0.36 0.99
CA SER A 311 21.53 -1.03 2.20
C SER A 311 20.35 -1.35 3.13
N HIS A 312 20.60 -2.08 4.23
CA HIS A 312 19.58 -2.44 5.24
C HIS A 312 18.29 -3.01 4.62
N ILE A 313 18.45 -3.94 3.67
CA ILE A 313 17.32 -4.57 2.97
C ILE A 313 16.63 -5.54 3.94
N GLU A 314 15.37 -5.26 4.23
CA GLU A 314 14.51 -6.07 5.08
C GLU A 314 13.30 -6.53 4.27
N ILE A 315 13.13 -7.85 4.18
CA ILE A 315 11.96 -8.47 3.56
C ILE A 315 11.06 -9.04 4.67
N SER A 316 9.77 -8.85 4.49
CA SER A 316 8.72 -9.27 5.42
C SER A 316 7.62 -10.02 4.66
N ASN A 317 6.99 -10.99 5.33
CA ASN A 317 5.96 -11.86 4.76
C ASN A 317 6.43 -12.67 3.53
N SER A 318 7.70 -13.04 3.50
CA SER A 318 8.22 -13.93 2.46
C SER A 318 7.79 -15.37 2.67
N PRO A 319 7.47 -16.11 1.59
CA PRO A 319 7.10 -17.52 1.70
C PRO A 319 8.28 -18.43 2.07
N ASP A 320 9.49 -18.08 1.64
CA ASP A 320 10.68 -18.94 1.69
C ASP A 320 11.97 -18.12 1.49
N ALA A 321 13.09 -18.73 1.90
CA ALA A 321 14.41 -18.09 1.83
C ALA A 321 14.91 -17.87 0.40
N GLU A 322 14.43 -18.65 -0.58
CA GLU A 322 14.81 -18.50 -1.99
C GLU A 322 14.25 -17.19 -2.56
N THR A 323 12.95 -16.93 -2.30
CA THR A 323 12.28 -15.68 -2.65
C THR A 323 12.97 -14.48 -2.00
N ASP A 324 13.34 -14.60 -0.72
CA ASP A 324 14.09 -13.54 -0.03
C ASP A 324 15.43 -13.25 -0.68
N SER A 325 16.19 -14.29 -1.04
CA SER A 325 17.49 -14.15 -1.69
C SER A 325 17.34 -13.46 -3.05
N ILE A 326 16.41 -13.93 -3.89
CA ILE A 326 16.17 -13.36 -5.23
C ILE A 326 15.81 -11.88 -5.14
N VAL A 327 14.87 -11.53 -4.26
CA VAL A 327 14.39 -10.15 -4.13
C VAL A 327 15.48 -9.26 -3.52
N THR A 328 16.21 -9.75 -2.52
CA THR A 328 17.31 -9.02 -1.88
C THR A 328 18.42 -8.72 -2.88
N GLU A 329 18.85 -9.73 -3.67
CA GLU A 329 19.85 -9.55 -4.72
C GLU A 329 19.38 -8.58 -5.80
N ALA A 330 18.11 -8.65 -6.20
CA ALA A 330 17.55 -7.72 -7.17
C ALA A 330 17.60 -6.27 -6.63
N ILE A 331 17.16 -6.04 -5.40
CA ILE A 331 17.21 -4.71 -4.75
C ILE A 331 18.65 -4.21 -4.61
N ALA A 332 19.59 -5.07 -4.21
CA ALA A 332 21.00 -4.73 -4.06
C ALA A 332 21.65 -4.26 -5.38
N ARG A 333 21.17 -4.77 -6.52
CA ARG A 333 21.67 -4.39 -7.85
C ARG A 333 20.98 -3.14 -8.40
N THR A 334 19.82 -2.74 -7.87
CA THR A 334 19.08 -1.59 -8.39
C THR A 334 19.80 -0.28 -8.13
N LYS A 335 19.80 0.61 -9.13
CA LYS A 335 20.33 1.97 -9.00
C LYS A 335 19.22 2.99 -8.78
N TRP A 336 19.49 3.93 -7.87
CA TRP A 336 18.59 5.02 -7.54
C TRP A 336 19.23 6.37 -7.80
N ILE A 337 18.43 7.35 -8.19
CA ILE A 337 18.76 8.76 -8.02
C ILE A 337 18.50 9.07 -6.55
N ALA A 338 19.54 9.51 -5.84
CA ALA A 338 19.47 9.79 -4.41
C ALA A 338 18.38 10.82 -4.06
N ALA A 339 17.85 10.72 -2.83
CA ALA A 339 16.98 11.73 -2.28
C ALA A 339 17.77 13.00 -1.94
N MET A 340 17.10 14.15 -1.99
CA MET A 340 17.69 15.44 -1.64
C MET A 340 16.92 16.11 -0.52
N GLN A 341 17.68 16.79 0.33
CA GLN A 341 17.19 17.62 1.41
C GLN A 341 17.96 18.94 1.40
N GLY A 342 17.28 20.05 1.15
CA GLY A 342 17.93 21.26 0.68
C GLY A 342 18.72 20.96 -0.59
N GLU A 343 20.02 21.26 -0.57
CA GLU A 343 20.93 21.02 -1.71
C GLU A 343 21.83 19.79 -1.52
N SER A 344 21.59 18.97 -0.48
CA SER A 344 22.44 17.81 -0.16
C SER A 344 21.75 16.48 -0.41
N ALA A 345 22.48 15.53 -0.97
CA ALA A 345 22.03 14.14 -1.07
C ALA A 345 21.96 13.50 0.32
N VAL A 346 20.90 12.76 0.59
CA VAL A 346 20.62 12.18 1.91
C VAL A 346 20.25 10.70 1.81
N ARG A 347 20.49 9.97 2.90
CA ARG A 347 20.01 8.60 3.07
C ARG A 347 18.50 8.67 3.31
N THR A 348 17.71 7.78 2.70
CA THR A 348 16.26 7.71 2.94
C THR A 348 15.79 6.28 2.99
N ILE A 349 14.77 5.99 3.79
CA ILE A 349 14.10 4.71 3.73
C ILE A 349 13.14 4.67 2.54
N TYR A 350 13.07 3.53 1.87
CA TYR A 350 12.06 3.19 0.88
C TYR A 350 11.32 1.93 1.34
N SER A 351 9.99 2.00 1.39
CA SER A 351 9.13 0.87 1.75
C SER A 351 8.30 0.45 0.55
N PHE A 352 8.13 -0.85 0.37
CA PHE A 352 7.36 -1.42 -0.73
C PHE A 352 6.43 -2.54 -0.29
N GLY A 353 5.38 -2.75 -1.07
CA GLY A 353 4.49 -3.91 -0.97
C GLY A 353 4.10 -4.33 -2.37
N VAL A 354 4.24 -5.61 -2.67
CA VAL A 354 3.98 -6.18 -3.98
C VAL A 354 3.11 -7.43 -3.86
N ASN A 355 2.04 -7.46 -4.65
CA ASN A 355 1.20 -8.62 -4.80
C ASN A 355 1.62 -9.35 -6.07
N LYS A 356 2.06 -10.60 -5.94
CA LYS A 356 2.35 -11.45 -7.09
C LYS A 356 1.32 -12.56 -7.16
N GLN A 357 0.59 -12.59 -8.26
CA GLN A 357 -0.24 -13.72 -8.62
C GLN A 357 0.65 -14.80 -9.23
N PRO A 358 0.31 -16.08 -9.06
CA PRO A 358 0.90 -17.11 -9.88
C PRO A 358 0.73 -16.68 -11.33
N ARG A 359 1.81 -16.77 -12.12
CA ARG A 359 1.63 -16.65 -13.56
C ARG A 359 0.49 -17.60 -13.89
N LYS A 360 -0.56 -17.11 -14.57
CA LYS A 360 -1.41 -18.02 -15.32
C LYS A 360 -0.41 -18.75 -16.21
N GLN A 361 0.02 -19.93 -15.79
CA GLN A 361 0.29 -20.95 -16.76
C GLN A 361 -0.98 -20.87 -17.59
N ASN A 362 -0.84 -20.52 -18.87
CA ASN A 362 -1.76 -21.11 -19.81
C ASN A 362 -1.70 -22.58 -19.42
N GLN A 363 -2.73 -23.04 -18.71
CA GLN A 363 -3.10 -24.41 -18.80
C GLN A 363 -3.35 -24.55 -20.30
N SER A 364 -2.28 -24.87 -21.05
CA SER A 364 -2.30 -26.12 -21.79
C SER A 364 -3.04 -27.04 -20.86
N SER A 365 -4.32 -27.25 -21.16
CA SER A 365 -5.17 -28.16 -20.44
C SER A 365 -4.61 -29.55 -20.71
N LYS A 366 -3.44 -29.84 -20.16
CA LYS A 366 -3.08 -31.17 -19.72
C LYS A 366 -3.96 -31.41 -18.52
N TYR A 367 -5.23 -31.67 -18.81
CA TYR A 367 -6.02 -32.52 -17.95
C TYR A 367 -5.13 -33.72 -17.58
N SER A 368 -5.12 -34.10 -16.32
CA SER A 368 -4.54 -35.39 -15.96
C SER A 368 -5.26 -36.46 -16.80
N TYR A 369 -4.58 -37.54 -17.19
CA TYR A 369 -5.27 -38.69 -17.80
C TYR A 369 -6.43 -39.18 -16.92
N TYR A 370 -6.34 -38.94 -15.61
CA TYR A 370 -7.41 -39.17 -14.66
C TYR A 370 -8.64 -38.28 -14.89
N ASP A 371 -8.45 -37.02 -15.28
CA ASP A 371 -9.52 -36.03 -15.51
C ASP A 371 -10.21 -36.23 -16.88
N ILE A 372 -9.51 -36.81 -17.86
CA ILE A 372 -10.09 -37.15 -19.19
C ILE A 372 -10.76 -38.54 -19.16
N PHE A 373 -10.16 -39.53 -18.47
CA PHE A 373 -10.51 -40.94 -18.62
C PHE A 373 -11.09 -41.62 -17.36
N GLY A 374 -11.17 -40.91 -16.23
CA GLY A 374 -11.80 -41.40 -14.98
C GLY A 374 -11.02 -42.50 -14.24
N LYS A 375 -11.57 -42.90 -13.08
CA LYS A 375 -10.96 -43.78 -12.04
C LYS A 375 -10.44 -45.16 -12.52
N TYR A 376 -10.76 -45.58 -13.75
CA TYR A 376 -10.41 -46.91 -14.29
C TYR A 376 -9.46 -46.86 -15.49
N PHE A 377 -8.79 -45.73 -15.73
CA PHE A 377 -7.77 -45.65 -16.77
C PHE A 377 -6.51 -46.42 -16.36
N ILE A 378 -6.24 -47.56 -17.00
CA ILE A 378 -4.97 -48.29 -16.87
C ILE A 378 -3.94 -47.54 -17.72
N ALA A 379 -3.04 -46.80 -17.05
CA ALA A 379 -1.89 -46.20 -17.72
C ALA A 379 -0.93 -47.30 -18.18
N LEU A 380 -1.02 -47.74 -19.44
CA LEU A 380 -0.01 -48.60 -20.05
C LEU A 380 1.20 -47.73 -20.40
N GLN A 381 2.20 -47.68 -19.50
CA GLN A 381 3.53 -47.18 -19.84
C GLN A 381 4.19 -48.13 -20.84
N ALA A 382 4.15 -47.79 -22.13
CA ALA A 382 5.01 -48.43 -23.12
C ALA A 382 6.45 -47.91 -22.94
N ASN A 383 7.37 -48.80 -22.56
CA ASN A 383 8.80 -48.53 -22.55
C ASN A 383 9.32 -48.69 -24.00
N PRO A 384 9.77 -47.62 -24.69
CA PRO A 384 10.20 -47.68 -26.08
C PRO A 384 11.48 -48.50 -26.32
N MET A 385 12.13 -49.03 -25.28
CA MET A 385 13.32 -49.88 -25.40
C MET A 385 13.05 -51.39 -25.20
N ARG A 386 11.79 -51.84 -25.15
CA ARG A 386 11.47 -53.28 -25.12
C ARG A 386 10.65 -53.73 -26.33
N THR A 387 11.12 -54.81 -26.92
CA THR A 387 10.72 -55.44 -28.17
C THR A 387 9.22 -55.79 -28.25
N SER A 388 8.62 -55.46 -29.40
CA SER A 388 7.29 -55.77 -29.94
C SER A 388 6.42 -56.80 -29.18
N TYR A 389 5.28 -56.35 -28.64
CA TYR A 389 4.19 -57.25 -28.25
C TYR A 389 3.42 -57.70 -29.50
N ARG A 390 3.44 -59.01 -29.78
CA ARG A 390 2.64 -59.65 -30.83
C ARG A 390 1.64 -60.58 -30.16
N PHE A 391 0.43 -60.69 -30.70
CA PHE A 391 -0.47 -61.77 -30.32
C PHE A 391 -1.01 -62.46 -31.56
N ILE A 392 -1.32 -63.75 -31.40
CA ILE A 392 -1.75 -64.65 -32.46
C ILE A 392 -3.26 -64.84 -32.32
N GLN A 393 -4.01 -64.62 -33.39
CA GLN A 393 -5.46 -64.86 -33.39
C GLN A 393 -5.76 -66.36 -33.53
N GLY A 394 -7.01 -66.76 -33.28
CA GLY A 394 -7.42 -68.18 -33.29
C GLY A 394 -7.25 -68.90 -34.63
N ASP A 395 -7.02 -68.16 -35.72
CA ASP A 395 -6.72 -68.69 -37.05
C ASP A 395 -5.22 -68.77 -37.37
N GLY A 396 -4.36 -68.39 -36.41
CA GLY A 396 -2.90 -68.41 -36.55
C GLY A 396 -2.27 -67.13 -37.12
N THR A 397 -3.05 -66.10 -37.47
CA THR A 397 -2.45 -64.82 -37.91
C THR A 397 -1.84 -64.02 -36.76
N ILE A 398 -0.65 -63.47 -36.98
CA ILE A 398 0.10 -62.68 -35.99
C ILE A 398 -0.13 -61.20 -36.27
N GLN A 399 -0.72 -60.49 -35.30
CA GLN A 399 -0.93 -59.04 -35.35
C GLN A 399 -0.03 -58.33 -34.34
N ASN A 400 0.57 -57.22 -34.75
CA ASN A 400 1.34 -56.36 -33.86
C ASN A 400 0.36 -55.52 -33.03
N TYR A 401 0.59 -55.42 -31.72
CA TYR A 401 -0.12 -54.50 -30.83
C TYR A 401 -0.04 -53.07 -31.41
N PRO A 402 -1.07 -52.22 -31.25
CA PRO A 402 -1.64 -51.39 -32.32
C PRO A 402 -0.69 -50.26 -32.71
N PHE A 403 0.28 -50.60 -33.56
CA PHE A 403 1.17 -49.68 -34.21
C PHE A 403 1.15 -50.01 -35.70
N ASN A 404 1.09 -48.99 -36.54
CA ASN A 404 1.13 -49.16 -37.99
C ASN A 404 2.54 -49.60 -38.44
N ASN A 405 2.69 -49.90 -39.74
CA ASN A 405 3.96 -50.37 -40.31
C ASN A 405 5.12 -49.35 -40.22
N GLN A 406 4.85 -48.13 -39.74
CA GLN A 406 5.83 -47.06 -39.49
C GLN A 406 6.15 -46.92 -37.99
N GLY A 407 5.59 -47.78 -37.13
CA GLY A 407 5.83 -47.77 -35.68
C GLY A 407 5.03 -46.70 -34.92
N LEU A 408 4.04 -46.05 -35.56
CA LEU A 408 3.15 -45.07 -34.92
C LEU A 408 1.87 -45.74 -34.43
N PHE A 409 1.34 -45.30 -33.28
CA PHE A 409 0.17 -45.94 -32.65
C PHE A 409 -1.06 -45.86 -33.56
N ASP A 410 -1.64 -47.00 -33.90
CA ASP A 410 -2.83 -47.11 -34.73
C ASP A 410 -4.08 -47.01 -33.86
N TYR A 411 -4.48 -45.77 -33.61
CA TYR A 411 -5.67 -45.45 -32.83
C TYR A 411 -6.94 -46.07 -33.44
N LYS A 412 -7.01 -46.20 -34.78
CA LYS A 412 -8.18 -46.75 -35.46
C LYS A 412 -8.33 -48.24 -35.16
N ALA A 413 -7.26 -49.02 -35.31
CA ALA A 413 -7.27 -50.46 -34.99
C ALA A 413 -7.52 -50.71 -33.50
N TYR A 414 -6.93 -49.90 -32.61
CA TYR A 414 -7.13 -50.00 -31.17
C TYR A 414 -8.60 -49.79 -30.76
N TYR A 415 -9.22 -48.70 -31.22
CA TYR A 415 -10.61 -48.41 -30.87
C TYR A 415 -11.62 -49.35 -31.54
N GLN A 416 -11.32 -49.88 -32.74
CA GLN A 416 -12.11 -50.95 -33.36
C GLN A 416 -12.09 -52.23 -32.52
N GLY A 417 -10.92 -52.64 -32.01
CA GLY A 417 -10.78 -53.80 -31.12
C GLY A 417 -11.55 -53.63 -29.80
N MET A 418 -11.49 -52.44 -29.20
CA MET A 418 -12.24 -52.11 -27.97
C MET A 418 -13.76 -52.15 -28.19
N LEU A 419 -14.25 -51.62 -29.32
CA LEU A 419 -15.67 -51.68 -29.69
C LEU A 419 -16.14 -53.11 -29.98
N TYR A 420 -15.31 -53.92 -30.63
CA TYR A 420 -15.58 -55.35 -30.86
C TYR A 420 -15.66 -56.10 -29.53
N TYR A 421 -14.71 -55.88 -28.61
CA TYR A 421 -14.71 -56.48 -27.28
C TYR A 421 -15.94 -56.06 -26.46
N TYR A 422 -16.29 -54.77 -26.47
CA TYR A 422 -17.50 -54.29 -25.80
C TYR A 422 -18.78 -54.93 -26.37
N LYS A 423 -18.91 -55.03 -27.70
CA LYS A 423 -20.09 -55.63 -28.35
C LYS A 423 -20.23 -57.13 -28.09
N ASN A 424 -19.11 -57.85 -27.93
CA ASN A 424 -19.11 -59.31 -27.82
C ASN A 424 -18.90 -59.86 -26.40
N MET A 425 -18.41 -59.05 -25.44
CA MET A 425 -18.20 -59.48 -24.05
C MET A 425 -19.01 -58.69 -23.01
N ALA A 426 -19.52 -57.49 -23.31
CA ALA A 426 -20.23 -56.68 -22.30
C ALA A 426 -21.74 -56.96 -22.25
N GLY A 427 -22.10 -58.21 -21.98
CA GLY A 427 -23.43 -58.56 -21.50
C GLY A 427 -23.55 -58.27 -20.00
N LYS A 428 -24.24 -57.17 -19.64
CA LYS A 428 -24.73 -56.80 -18.29
C LYS A 428 -23.62 -56.47 -17.25
N ASN A 429 -23.51 -55.18 -16.90
CA ASN A 429 -22.67 -54.58 -15.84
C ASN A 429 -21.30 -54.01 -16.25
N SER A 430 -21.23 -53.27 -17.36
CA SER A 430 -20.13 -52.31 -17.53
C SER A 430 -20.61 -50.90 -17.19
N ASN A 431 -19.85 -50.17 -16.36
CA ASN A 431 -20.12 -48.79 -15.94
C ASN A 431 -19.73 -47.74 -17.00
N ILE A 432 -19.60 -48.15 -18.26
CA ILE A 432 -19.08 -47.30 -19.34
C ILE A 432 -20.14 -47.21 -20.43
N SER A 433 -20.56 -46.00 -20.78
CA SER A 433 -21.68 -45.81 -21.71
C SER A 433 -21.27 -46.09 -23.16
N ARG A 434 -22.18 -46.68 -23.93
CA ARG A 434 -22.02 -46.88 -25.38
C ARG A 434 -21.78 -45.56 -26.12
N ASP A 435 -22.45 -44.50 -25.67
CA ASP A 435 -22.32 -43.13 -26.18
C ASP A 435 -20.89 -42.58 -26.07
N TYR A 436 -20.16 -42.98 -25.01
CA TYR A 436 -18.76 -42.62 -24.82
C TYR A 436 -17.85 -43.28 -25.87
N PHE A 437 -18.07 -44.57 -26.16
CA PHE A 437 -17.32 -45.29 -27.19
C PHE A 437 -17.64 -44.79 -28.61
N ASP A 438 -18.91 -44.52 -28.92
CA ASP A 438 -19.30 -44.01 -30.24
C ASP A 438 -18.72 -42.60 -30.50
N LYS A 439 -18.57 -41.77 -29.46
CA LYS A 439 -17.88 -40.46 -29.55
C LYS A 439 -16.38 -40.61 -29.79
N LEU A 440 -15.70 -41.49 -29.04
CA LEU A 440 -14.27 -41.75 -29.23
C LEU A 440 -13.99 -42.34 -30.62
N TYR A 441 -14.83 -43.26 -31.09
CA TYR A 441 -14.70 -43.83 -32.42
C TYR A 441 -14.86 -42.77 -33.53
N LYS A 442 -15.88 -41.90 -33.44
CA LYS A 442 -16.02 -40.78 -34.39
C LYS A 442 -14.82 -39.85 -34.38
N MET A 443 -14.24 -39.58 -33.21
CA MET A 443 -13.13 -38.64 -33.05
C MET A 443 -11.81 -39.17 -33.62
N TYR A 444 -11.55 -40.49 -33.53
CA TYR A 444 -10.27 -41.09 -33.91
C TYR A 444 -10.31 -41.96 -35.18
N ALA A 445 -11.48 -42.42 -35.61
CA ALA A 445 -11.66 -43.28 -36.79
C ALA A 445 -12.62 -42.71 -37.84
N GLY A 446 -13.33 -41.61 -37.52
CA GLY A 446 -14.31 -40.96 -38.38
C GLY A 446 -13.70 -39.86 -39.24
N TYR A 447 -12.81 -40.24 -40.17
CA TYR A 447 -12.60 -39.58 -41.46
C TYR A 447 -12.42 -40.67 -42.52
#